data_AF-A0A7C5E9Y1-F1
#
_entry.id   AF-A0A7C5E9Y1-F1
#
_cell.length_a   1.000
_cell.length_b   1.000
_cell.length_c   1.000
_cell.angle_alpha   90.00
_cell.angle_beta   90.00
_cell.angle_gamma   90.00
#
_symmetry.space_group_name_H-M   'P 1'
#
loop_
_entity.id
_entity.type
_entity.pdbx_description
1 polymer ?
#
loop_
_entity_poly.entity_id
_entity_poly.type
_entity_poly.pdbx_seq_one_letter_code
_entity_poly.pdbx_strand_id
1 'polypeptide(L)'
;MKSKLKGCRVERELLDRFHSIGFGCIRIAGSGVNKNAPDLIAGTQGKLFIIECKSSKKNYLYLDKEEAQNVINYASKFGGTGWYGLRFDRKEWRFIKAEEILKTNRIVPEEGLTFEELVQFLELKRK
;
A
#
# COMPACT_ATOMS: atom_id res chain seq x y z
N MET A 1 15.30 5.65 16.00
CA MET A 1 14.16 6.60 16.06
C MET A 1 13.89 7.38 14.75
N LYS A 2 14.90 7.76 13.94
CA LYS A 2 14.71 8.47 12.64
C LYS A 2 13.91 7.70 11.56
N SER A 3 13.89 6.37 11.57
CA SER A 3 13.16 5.54 10.59
C SER A 3 11.66 5.53 10.85
N LYS A 4 11.23 5.41 12.11
CA LYS A 4 9.82 5.36 12.51
C LYS A 4 9.06 6.65 12.21
N LEU A 5 9.71 7.80 12.45
CA LEU A 5 9.14 9.12 12.10
C LEU A 5 8.92 9.28 10.59
N LYS A 6 9.80 8.71 9.75
CA LYS A 6 9.66 8.76 8.29
C LYS A 6 8.56 7.84 7.79
N GLY A 7 8.47 6.60 8.29
CA GLY A 7 7.35 5.70 7.98
C GLY A 7 6.01 6.34 8.34
N CYS A 8 5.92 6.90 9.55
CA CYS A 8 4.76 7.66 10.00
C CYS A 8 4.37 8.87 9.15
N ARG A 9 5.31 9.46 8.39
CA ARG A 9 5.03 10.57 7.46
C ARG A 9 4.53 10.04 6.12
N VAL A 10 5.16 8.98 5.61
CA VAL A 10 4.80 8.32 4.35
C VAL A 10 3.38 7.74 4.43
N GLU A 11 3.06 7.03 5.52
CA GLU A 11 1.70 6.51 5.74
C GLU A 11 0.65 7.62 5.84
N ARG A 12 0.98 8.75 6.50
CA ARG A 12 0.07 9.90 6.60
C ARG A 12 -0.15 10.58 5.25
N GLU A 13 0.91 10.75 4.46
CA GLU A 13 0.80 11.30 3.11
C GLU A 13 -0.20 10.50 2.25
N LEU A 14 -0.14 9.16 2.32
CA LEU A 14 -1.07 8.32 1.56
C LEU A 14 -2.49 8.34 2.15
N LEU A 15 -2.63 8.33 3.48
CA LEU A 15 -3.91 8.48 4.15
C LEU A 15 -4.62 9.78 3.73
N ASP A 16 -3.89 10.90 3.76
CA ASP A 16 -4.42 12.21 3.37
C ASP A 16 -4.85 12.23 1.90
N ARG A 17 -4.10 11.56 1.01
CA ARG A 17 -4.48 11.39 -0.40
C ARG A 17 -5.81 10.66 -0.56
N PHE A 18 -6.01 9.53 0.13
CA PHE A 18 -7.30 8.82 0.10
C PHE A 18 -8.44 9.69 0.65
N HIS A 19 -8.23 10.38 1.77
CA HIS A 19 -9.25 11.28 2.32
C HIS A 19 -9.61 12.43 1.37
N SER A 20 -8.62 12.98 0.65
CA SER A 20 -8.85 14.10 -0.28
C SER A 20 -9.78 13.76 -1.44
N ILE A 21 -9.92 12.47 -1.78
CA ILE A 21 -10.82 11.96 -2.82
C ILE A 21 -12.09 11.29 -2.25
N GLY A 22 -12.36 11.46 -0.95
CA GLY A 22 -13.57 10.96 -0.29
C GLY A 22 -13.54 9.47 0.08
N PHE A 23 -12.40 8.79 0.01
CA PHE A 23 -12.26 7.43 0.53
C PHE A 23 -12.11 7.49 2.05
N GLY A 24 -12.60 6.47 2.76
CA GLY A 24 -12.22 6.25 4.15
C GLY A 24 -10.82 5.64 4.21
N CYS A 25 -9.94 6.13 5.09
CA CYS A 25 -8.63 5.54 5.30
C CYS A 25 -8.20 5.60 6.76
N ILE A 26 -7.72 4.48 7.29
CA ILE A 26 -7.22 4.36 8.66
C ILE A 26 -5.84 3.72 8.68
N ARG A 27 -5.03 4.12 9.68
CA ARG A 27 -3.75 3.50 9.99
C ARG A 27 -3.93 2.40 11.03
N ILE A 28 -3.29 1.26 10.83
CA ILE A 28 -3.35 0.14 11.78
C ILE A 28 -2.38 0.42 12.94
N ALA A 29 -2.91 0.44 14.16
CA ALA A 29 -2.09 0.65 15.34
C ALA A 29 -1.09 -0.49 15.53
N GLY A 30 0.18 -0.15 15.75
CA GLY A 30 1.22 -1.13 16.06
C GLY A 30 1.84 -1.84 14.86
N SER A 31 1.47 -1.54 13.60
CA SER A 31 2.07 -2.16 12.39
C SER A 31 3.62 -2.05 12.39
N GLY A 32 4.15 -0.91 12.79
CA GLY A 32 5.60 -0.68 12.88
C GLY A 32 6.33 -1.42 14.03
N VAL A 33 5.63 -2.19 14.87
CA VAL A 33 6.22 -3.04 15.94
C VAL A 33 5.87 -4.50 15.69
N ASN A 34 4.63 -4.77 15.28
CA ASN A 34 4.14 -6.07 14.90
C ASN A 34 4.11 -6.18 13.37
N LYS A 35 5.13 -6.83 12.78
CA LYS A 35 5.25 -7.06 11.32
C LYS A 35 4.10 -7.88 10.72
N ASN A 36 3.19 -8.40 11.54
CA ASN A 36 2.08 -9.23 11.10
C ASN A 36 0.85 -8.41 10.71
N ALA A 37 0.88 -7.07 10.77
CA ALA A 37 -0.24 -6.21 10.41
C ALA A 37 0.17 -5.22 9.30
N PRO A 38 -0.64 -5.07 8.24
CA PRO A 38 -0.44 -4.03 7.21
C PRO A 38 -0.48 -2.62 7.79
N ASP A 39 -0.09 -1.61 7.01
CA ASP A 39 -0.03 -0.23 7.48
C ASP A 39 -1.38 0.51 7.41
N LEU A 40 -2.11 0.35 6.30
CA LEU A 40 -3.35 1.09 6.04
C LEU A 40 -4.49 0.15 5.63
N ILE A 41 -5.70 0.56 6.03
CA ILE A 41 -6.94 0.10 5.42
C ILE A 41 -7.59 1.31 4.79
N ALA A 42 -7.74 1.29 3.47
CA ALA A 42 -8.46 2.30 2.72
C ALA A 42 -9.70 1.68 2.07
N GLY A 43 -10.72 2.47 1.75
CA GLY A 43 -11.91 1.93 1.13
C GLY A 43 -12.95 2.95 0.72
N THR A 44 -13.83 2.50 -0.17
CA THR A 44 -15.05 3.22 -0.56
C THR A 44 -16.10 2.20 -0.95
N GLN A 45 -17.38 2.47 -0.66
CA GLN A 45 -18.57 1.70 -1.04
C GLN A 45 -18.31 0.22 -1.46
N GLY A 46 -18.13 -0.66 -0.47
CA GLY A 46 -18.00 -2.11 -0.69
C GLY A 46 -16.62 -2.58 -1.20
N LYS A 47 -15.63 -1.68 -1.28
CA LYS A 47 -14.25 -2.01 -1.66
C LYS A 47 -13.29 -1.62 -0.56
N LEU A 48 -12.47 -2.59 -0.16
CA LEU A 48 -11.43 -2.42 0.84
C LEU A 48 -10.06 -2.72 0.24
N PHE A 49 -9.09 -1.90 0.62
CA PHE A 49 -7.69 -1.96 0.21
C PHE A 49 -6.86 -2.10 1.46
N ILE A 50 -6.15 -3.22 1.54
CA ILE A 50 -5.19 -3.48 2.60
C ILE A 50 -3.82 -3.15 2.04
N ILE A 51 -3.18 -2.12 2.58
CA ILE A 51 -1.99 -1.52 1.97
C ILE A 51 -0.82 -1.58 2.94
N GLU A 52 0.28 -2.16 2.47
CA GLU A 52 1.60 -2.09 3.10
C GLU A 52 2.41 -0.96 2.45
N CYS A 53 2.95 -0.03 3.25
CA CYS A 53 3.67 1.14 2.73
C CYS A 53 5.18 0.93 2.79
N LYS A 54 5.86 0.98 1.64
CA LYS A 54 7.33 0.99 1.59
C LYS A 54 7.84 2.28 0.99
N SER A 55 8.98 2.76 1.49
CA SER A 55 9.66 3.92 0.93
C SER A 55 11.14 3.63 0.71
N SER A 56 11.71 4.24 -0.33
CA SER A 56 13.11 4.05 -0.67
C SER A 56 13.73 5.34 -1.19
N LYS A 57 14.99 5.57 -0.81
CA LYS A 57 15.85 6.58 -1.42
C LYS A 57 16.64 6.04 -2.63
N LYS A 58 16.68 4.72 -2.78
CA LYS A 58 17.31 4.06 -3.93
C LYS A 58 16.28 3.98 -5.06
N ASN A 59 16.74 3.73 -6.28
CA ASN A 59 15.89 3.46 -7.43
C ASN A 59 15.44 1.98 -7.52
N TYR A 60 15.35 1.29 -6.39
CA TYR A 60 14.76 -0.05 -6.29
C TYR A 60 14.38 -0.40 -4.84
N LEU A 61 13.53 -1.40 -4.70
CA LEU A 61 13.17 -2.07 -3.44
C LEU A 61 13.15 -3.58 -3.64
N TYR A 62 13.62 -4.31 -2.63
CA TYR A 62 13.30 -5.72 -2.47
C TYR A 62 12.16 -5.84 -1.46
N LEU A 63 11.10 -6.53 -1.85
CA LEU A 63 9.92 -6.76 -1.04
C LEU A 63 9.94 -8.19 -0.49
N ASP A 64 9.39 -8.35 0.72
CA ASP A 64 9.35 -9.64 1.40
C ASP A 64 8.10 -10.41 0.94
N LYS A 65 8.30 -11.65 0.48
CA LYS A 65 7.21 -12.51 0.01
C LYS A 65 6.34 -13.01 1.16
N GLU A 66 6.89 -13.21 2.36
CA GLU A 66 6.13 -13.60 3.54
C GLU A 66 5.21 -12.45 3.99
N GLU A 67 5.74 -11.23 4.02
CA GLU A 67 4.95 -10.02 4.28
C GLU A 67 3.85 -9.84 3.23
N ALA A 68 4.15 -10.07 1.94
CA ALA A 68 3.14 -10.06 0.89
C ALA A 68 2.05 -11.09 1.12
N GLN A 69 2.40 -12.32 1.52
CA GLN A 69 1.42 -13.35 1.86
C GLN A 69 0.55 -12.93 3.06
N ASN A 70 1.12 -12.26 4.06
CA ASN A 70 0.37 -11.72 5.18
C ASN A 70 -0.63 -10.64 4.74
N VAL A 71 -0.22 -9.72 3.86
CA VAL A 71 -1.11 -8.69 3.29
C VAL A 71 -2.27 -9.34 2.52
N ILE A 72 -2.00 -10.37 1.70
CA ILE A 72 -3.03 -11.13 0.98
C ILE A 72 -4.02 -11.79 1.97
N ASN A 73 -3.50 -12.41 3.03
CA ASN A 73 -4.32 -13.06 4.04
C ASN A 73 -5.21 -12.06 4.79
N TYR A 74 -4.69 -10.87 5.12
CA TYR A 74 -5.50 -9.79 5.70
C TYR A 74 -6.57 -9.31 4.73
N ALA A 75 -6.20 -9.04 3.48
CA ALA A 75 -7.14 -8.62 2.44
C ALA A 75 -8.29 -9.61 2.29
N SER A 76 -7.99 -10.91 2.21
CA SER A 76 -9.00 -11.97 2.16
C SER A 76 -9.96 -11.92 3.35
N LYS A 77 -9.44 -11.81 4.58
CA LYS A 77 -10.25 -11.72 5.81
C LYS A 77 -11.15 -10.48 5.87
N PHE A 78 -10.67 -9.36 5.35
CA PHE A 78 -11.46 -8.12 5.26
C PHE A 78 -12.41 -8.10 4.05
N GLY A 79 -12.34 -9.07 3.14
CA GLY A 79 -13.10 -9.03 1.88
C GLY A 79 -12.60 -7.93 0.92
N GLY A 80 -11.31 -7.60 1.00
CA GLY A 80 -10.66 -6.57 0.21
C GLY A 80 -9.59 -7.11 -0.74
N THR A 81 -8.73 -6.20 -1.22
CA THR A 81 -7.56 -6.52 -2.06
C THR A 81 -6.28 -6.04 -1.39
N GLY A 82 -5.21 -6.83 -1.53
CA GLY A 82 -3.92 -6.56 -0.91
C GLY A 82 -2.98 -5.81 -1.85
N TRP A 83 -2.33 -4.75 -1.34
CA TRP A 83 -1.50 -3.86 -2.14
C TRP A 83 -0.25 -3.42 -1.39
N TYR A 84 0.79 -3.10 -2.16
CA TYR A 84 1.94 -2.34 -1.71
C TYR A 84 1.84 -0.92 -2.25
N GLY A 85 1.90 0.07 -1.35
CA GLY A 85 2.10 1.48 -1.69
C GLY A 85 3.59 1.82 -1.63
N LEU A 86 4.17 2.20 -2.75
CA LEU A 86 5.60 2.44 -2.89
C LEU A 86 5.88 3.93 -3.09
N ARG A 87 6.67 4.49 -2.17
CA ARG A 87 7.07 5.90 -2.17
C ARG A 87 8.57 6.06 -2.35
N PHE A 88 9.01 6.14 -3.60
CA PHE A 88 10.39 6.46 -3.95
C PHE A 88 10.69 7.96 -3.79
N ASP A 89 11.91 8.32 -3.39
CA ASP A 89 12.29 9.73 -3.17
C ASP A 89 12.08 10.58 -4.43
N ARG A 90 11.36 11.71 -4.28
CA ARG A 90 11.02 12.66 -5.36
C ARG A 90 10.24 12.06 -6.54
N LYS A 91 9.70 10.86 -6.39
CA LYS A 91 8.80 10.22 -7.37
C LYS A 91 7.36 10.27 -6.88
N GLU A 92 6.43 9.96 -7.76
CA GLU A 92 5.03 9.74 -7.39
C GLU A 92 4.84 8.42 -6.62
N TRP A 93 3.64 8.20 -6.10
CA TRP A 93 3.25 6.93 -5.51
C TRP A 93 3.01 5.88 -6.59
N ARG A 94 3.46 4.66 -6.33
CA ARG A 94 3.14 3.49 -7.16
C ARG A 94 2.50 2.38 -6.35
N PHE A 95 1.61 1.63 -7.00
CA PHE A 95 0.82 0.58 -6.37
C PHE A 95 0.93 -0.73 -7.12
N ILE A 96 1.29 -1.78 -6.39
CA ILE A 96 1.43 -3.14 -6.92
C ILE A 96 0.60 -4.07 -6.05
N LYS A 97 -0.12 -5.00 -6.68
CA LYS A 97 -0.86 -6.03 -5.96
C LYS A 97 0.11 -6.94 -5.21
N ALA A 98 -0.25 -7.31 -3.98
CA ALA A 98 0.58 -8.16 -3.15
C ALA A 98 0.84 -9.54 -3.81
N GLU A 99 -0.09 -10.05 -4.60
CA GLU A 99 0.05 -11.31 -5.35
C GLU A 99 1.17 -11.26 -6.39
N GLU A 100 1.44 -10.10 -7.00
CA GLU A 100 2.52 -9.96 -7.98
C GLU A 100 3.91 -10.06 -7.30
N ILE A 101 3.99 -9.69 -6.02
CA ILE A 101 5.25 -9.75 -5.24
C ILE A 101 5.71 -11.21 -5.04
N LEU A 102 4.76 -12.15 -5.01
CA LEU A 102 5.07 -13.58 -4.91
C LEU A 102 5.82 -14.09 -6.14
N LYS A 103 5.64 -13.46 -7.31
CA LYS A 103 6.31 -13.79 -8.57
C LYS A 103 7.66 -13.08 -8.67
N THR A 104 7.64 -11.75 -8.58
CA THR A 104 8.84 -10.89 -8.63
C THR A 104 8.85 -9.97 -7.41
N ASN A 105 9.99 -9.92 -6.71
CA ASN A 105 10.09 -9.14 -5.47
C ASN A 105 11.08 -7.98 -5.55
N ARG A 106 11.69 -7.74 -6.72
CA ARG A 106 12.51 -6.55 -6.97
C ARG A 106 11.71 -5.57 -7.81
N ILE A 107 11.42 -4.43 -7.23
CA ILE A 107 10.58 -3.40 -7.84
C ILE A 107 11.40 -2.13 -8.12
N VAL A 108 11.22 -1.53 -9.29
CA VAL A 108 11.76 -0.21 -9.64
C VAL A 108 10.67 0.89 -9.66
N PRO A 109 11.01 2.19 -9.61
CA PRO A 109 10.07 3.28 -9.36
C PRO A 109 8.95 3.47 -10.40
N GLU A 110 9.12 2.94 -11.60
CA GLU A 110 8.17 3.07 -12.71
C GLU A 110 7.16 1.89 -12.78
N GLU A 111 7.35 0.86 -11.94
CA GLU A 111 6.46 -0.30 -11.90
C GLU A 111 5.20 -0.05 -11.07
N GLY A 112 4.07 -0.55 -11.55
CA GLY A 112 2.79 -0.45 -10.87
C GLY A 112 1.95 0.76 -11.26
N LEU A 113 0.74 0.78 -10.73
CA LEU A 113 -0.24 1.83 -11.00
C LEU A 113 0.15 3.13 -10.30
N THR A 114 -0.10 4.28 -10.90
CA THR A 114 -0.16 5.54 -10.16
C THR A 114 -1.31 5.53 -9.16
N PHE A 115 -1.39 6.54 -8.29
CA PHE A 115 -2.54 6.68 -7.38
C PHE A 115 -3.84 6.84 -8.15
N GLU A 116 -3.82 7.63 -9.22
CA GLU A 116 -4.96 7.90 -10.08
C GLU A 116 -5.40 6.65 -10.85
N GLU A 117 -4.44 5.89 -11.41
CA GLU A 117 -4.71 4.62 -12.08
C GLU A 117 -5.25 3.57 -11.11
N LEU A 118 -4.74 3.52 -9.87
CA LEU A 118 -5.28 2.66 -8.83
C LEU A 118 -6.75 3.01 -8.57
N VAL A 119 -7.06 4.28 -8.32
CA VAL A 119 -8.45 4.73 -8.08
C VAL A 119 -9.35 4.38 -9.26
N GLN A 120 -8.93 4.65 -10.50
CA GLN A 120 -9.68 4.29 -11.70
C GLN A 120 -9.91 2.78 -11.82
N PHE A 121 -8.86 1.97 -11.66
CA PHE A 121 -8.95 0.51 -11.68
C PHE A 121 -9.99 0.00 -10.67
N LEU A 122 -10.03 0.63 -9.51
CA LEU A 122 -10.93 0.29 -8.43
C LEU A 122 -12.35 0.77 -8.69
N GLU A 123 -12.56 1.93 -9.28
CA GLU A 123 -13.89 2.44 -9.64
C GLU A 123 -14.49 1.71 -10.84
N LEU A 124 -13.70 1.30 -11.83
CA LEU A 124 -14.18 0.62 -13.04
C LEU A 124 -14.80 -0.76 -12.75
N LYS A 125 -14.36 -1.45 -11.70
CA LYS A 125 -15.04 -2.68 -11.20
C LYS A 125 -16.39 -2.40 -10.50
N ARG A 126 -17.07 -1.28 -10.80
CA ARG A 126 -18.42 -0.94 -10.29
C ARG A 126 -19.55 -1.50 -11.16
N LYS A 127 -19.23 -2.03 -12.35
CA LYS A 127 -20.20 -2.63 -13.26
C LYS A 127 -20.19 -4.14 -13.17
#